data_AF-A0A940SQM4-F1
#
_entry.id   AF-A0A940SQM4-F1
#
_cell.length_a   1.000
_cell.length_b   1.000
_cell.length_c   1.000
_cell.angle_alpha   90.00
_cell.angle_beta   90.00
_cell.angle_gamma   90.00
#
_symmetry.space_group_name_H-M   'P 1'
#
loop_
_entity.id
_entity.type
_entity.pdbx_description
1 polymer ?
#
loop_
_entity_poly.entity_id
_entity_poly.type
_entity_poly.pdbx_seq_one_letter_code
_entity_poly.pdbx_strand_id
1 'polypeptide(L)'
;MHKNMWEIRQEAESADALELYIYDTVESDGWWYDSDTSAKHFRDELAKHPNAKEITVYINSLGGSVMEGIAIYNQLKRHPAHKTVRIDGFACSIASVIAMAGDTIIMPKNTVMMIHNAWTIAIGNSKELH
;
A
#
# COMPACT_ATOMS: atom_id res chain seq x y z
N MET A 1 -22.77 -12.49 -33.28
CA MET A 1 -22.91 -12.51 -31.82
C MET A 1 -21.62 -13.05 -31.23
N HIS A 2 -20.71 -12.18 -30.81
CA HIS A 2 -19.48 -12.59 -30.11
C HIS A 2 -19.82 -12.76 -28.63
N LYS A 3 -19.75 -13.99 -28.13
CA LYS A 3 -19.77 -14.27 -26.69
C LYS A 3 -18.44 -13.78 -26.12
N ASN A 4 -18.47 -12.78 -25.25
CA ASN A 4 -17.31 -12.44 -24.43
C ASN A 4 -17.05 -13.63 -23.50
N MET A 5 -15.89 -14.25 -23.66
CA MET A 5 -15.52 -15.53 -23.07
C MET A 5 -14.59 -15.35 -21.87
N TRP A 6 -14.80 -14.37 -21.00
CA TRP A 6 -14.08 -14.28 -19.71
C TRP A 6 -14.95 -13.49 -18.72
N GLU A 7 -15.56 -14.18 -17.76
CA GLU A 7 -16.11 -13.57 -16.54
C GLU A 7 -15.03 -13.69 -15.47
N ILE A 8 -14.45 -12.56 -15.05
CA ILE A 8 -13.65 -12.50 -13.83
C ILE A 8 -14.64 -12.69 -12.68
N ARG A 9 -14.68 -13.89 -12.10
CA ARG A 9 -15.44 -14.17 -10.88
C ARG A 9 -14.61 -13.68 -9.70
N GLN A 10 -15.05 -12.59 -9.10
CA GLN A 10 -14.58 -12.15 -7.80
C GLN A 10 -14.97 -13.25 -6.79
N GLU A 11 -13.99 -13.83 -6.12
CA GLU A 11 -14.23 -14.82 -5.07
C GLU A 11 -14.97 -14.14 -3.90
N ALA A 12 -15.90 -14.85 -3.28
CA ALA A 12 -16.89 -14.26 -2.39
C ALA A 12 -16.25 -13.41 -1.28
N GLU A 13 -16.59 -12.11 -1.25
CA GLU A 13 -16.27 -11.20 -0.15
C GLU A 13 -16.83 -11.80 1.14
N SER A 14 -15.96 -12.39 1.96
CA SER A 14 -16.33 -12.64 3.35
C SER A 14 -16.43 -11.28 4.02
N ALA A 15 -17.53 -10.99 4.70
CA ALA A 15 -17.75 -9.71 5.40
C ALA A 15 -16.65 -9.36 6.43
N ASP A 16 -15.78 -10.31 6.75
CA ASP A 16 -14.68 -10.20 7.70
C ASP A 16 -13.30 -9.99 7.04
N ALA A 17 -13.21 -9.93 5.70
CA ALA A 17 -11.96 -9.77 4.97
C ALA A 17 -11.94 -8.47 4.15
N LEU A 18 -10.83 -7.74 4.22
CA LEU A 18 -10.60 -6.52 3.45
C LEU A 18 -9.38 -6.70 2.53
N GLU A 19 -9.50 -6.26 1.28
CA GLU A 19 -8.39 -6.20 0.34
C GLU A 19 -7.98 -4.76 0.07
N LEU A 20 -6.68 -4.48 0.09
CA LEU A 20 -6.09 -3.18 -0.19
C LEU A 20 -4.98 -3.32 -1.22
N TYR A 21 -4.80 -2.31 -2.08
CA TYR A 21 -3.89 -2.39 -3.22
C TYR A 21 -2.93 -1.19 -3.23
N ILE A 22 -1.64 -1.45 -3.40
CA ILE A 22 -0.59 -0.45 -3.60
C ILE A 22 0.10 -0.73 -4.94
N TYR A 23 -0.51 -0.30 -6.03
CA TYR A 23 -0.08 -0.60 -7.41
C TYR A 23 0.48 0.63 -8.13
N ASP A 24 0.38 1.79 -7.49
CA ASP A 24 0.93 3.05 -7.97
C ASP A 24 1.98 3.60 -6.98
N THR A 25 2.50 4.76 -7.29
CA THR A 25 3.37 5.57 -6.45
C THR A 25 2.64 5.91 -5.16
N VAL A 26 3.26 5.62 -4.01
CA VAL A 26 2.71 6.00 -2.70
C VAL A 26 2.74 7.53 -2.59
N GLU A 27 1.59 8.16 -2.65
CA GLU A 27 1.46 9.63 -2.63
C GLU A 27 0.17 10.11 -1.99
N SER A 28 0.20 11.36 -1.50
CA SER A 28 -0.98 12.01 -0.93
C SER A 28 -1.98 12.35 -2.03
N ASP A 29 -3.23 12.61 -1.66
CA ASP A 29 -4.21 13.19 -2.58
C ASP A 29 -3.68 14.50 -3.20
N GLY A 30 -3.97 14.69 -4.48
CA GLY A 30 -3.69 15.93 -5.19
C GLY A 30 -4.81 16.96 -5.01
N TRP A 31 -4.63 18.14 -5.58
CA TRP A 31 -5.65 19.19 -5.53
C TRP A 31 -6.90 18.88 -6.37
N TRP A 32 -6.78 17.98 -7.34
CA TRP A 32 -7.84 17.64 -8.30
C TRP A 32 -7.99 16.12 -8.50
N TYR A 33 -7.35 15.31 -7.68
CA TYR A 33 -7.46 13.86 -7.72
C TYR A 33 -7.25 13.28 -6.33
N ASP A 34 -7.95 12.18 -6.03
CA ASP A 34 -7.70 11.38 -4.85
C ASP A 34 -6.72 10.26 -5.21
N SER A 35 -5.78 9.95 -4.32
CA SER A 35 -4.82 8.86 -4.49
C SER A 35 -5.30 7.64 -3.71
N ASP A 36 -5.50 6.52 -4.40
CA ASP A 36 -5.85 5.23 -3.77
C ASP A 36 -4.69 4.64 -2.95
N THR A 37 -3.49 5.21 -3.09
CA THR A 37 -2.31 4.84 -2.29
C THR A 37 -1.95 5.88 -1.24
N SER A 38 -2.86 6.81 -0.93
CA SER A 38 -2.65 7.80 0.14
C SER A 38 -2.96 7.23 1.52
N ALA A 39 -2.29 7.77 2.54
CA ALA A 39 -2.59 7.46 3.94
C ALA A 39 -4.00 7.88 4.34
N LYS A 40 -4.60 8.85 3.63
CA LYS A 40 -6.01 9.21 3.84
C LYS A 40 -6.93 8.10 3.32
N HIS A 41 -6.71 7.62 2.10
CA HIS A 41 -7.48 6.53 1.53
C HIS A 41 -7.42 5.28 2.42
N PHE A 42 -6.22 4.86 2.83
CA PHE A 42 -6.04 3.71 3.71
C PHE A 42 -6.76 3.88 5.06
N ARG A 43 -6.67 5.06 5.68
CA ARG A 43 -7.38 5.33 6.94
C ARG A 43 -8.88 5.18 6.75
N ASP A 44 -9.42 5.73 5.67
CA ASP A 44 -10.86 5.77 5.43
C ASP A 44 -11.39 4.36 5.11
N GLU A 45 -10.65 3.55 4.34
CA GLU A 45 -10.99 2.14 4.10
C GLU A 45 -10.91 1.28 5.37
N LEU A 46 -9.88 1.45 6.19
CA LEU A 46 -9.78 0.76 7.48
C LEU A 46 -10.90 1.18 8.44
N ALA A 47 -11.31 2.45 8.44
CA ALA A 47 -12.39 2.94 9.28
C ALA A 47 -13.77 2.42 8.86
N LYS A 48 -13.96 2.09 7.57
CA LYS A 48 -15.17 1.41 7.07
C LYS A 48 -15.22 -0.06 7.52
N HIS A 49 -14.07 -0.66 7.82
CA HIS A 49 -13.94 -2.08 8.16
C HIS A 49 -13.31 -2.31 9.55
N PRO A 50 -13.82 -1.69 10.62
CA PRO A 50 -13.17 -1.72 11.94
C PRO A 50 -13.15 -3.12 12.58
N ASN A 51 -14.01 -4.02 12.11
CA ASN A 51 -14.16 -5.39 12.60
C ASN A 51 -13.57 -6.43 11.64
N ALA A 52 -12.87 -6.01 10.57
CA ALA A 52 -12.19 -6.95 9.68
C ALA A 52 -11.23 -7.82 10.50
N LYS A 53 -11.28 -9.13 10.25
CA LYS A 53 -10.40 -10.12 10.89
C LYS A 53 -9.17 -10.38 10.05
N GLU A 54 -9.29 -10.26 8.74
CA GLU A 54 -8.23 -10.48 7.78
C GLU A 54 -8.11 -9.25 6.87
N ILE A 55 -6.88 -8.79 6.63
CA ILE A 55 -6.56 -7.77 5.65
C ILE A 55 -5.51 -8.33 4.71
N THR A 56 -5.80 -8.36 3.42
CA THR A 56 -4.80 -8.67 2.39
C THR A 56 -4.36 -7.39 1.72
N VAL A 57 -3.06 -7.07 1.78
CA VAL A 57 -2.47 -5.93 1.09
C VAL A 57 -1.64 -6.43 -0.08
N TYR A 58 -2.08 -6.11 -1.30
CA TYR A 58 -1.35 -6.44 -2.52
C TYR A 58 -0.42 -5.28 -2.89
N ILE A 59 0.83 -5.58 -3.20
CA ILE A 59 1.86 -4.57 -3.50
C ILE A 59 2.53 -4.87 -4.84
N ASN A 60 2.52 -3.86 -5.70
CA ASN A 60 3.27 -3.78 -6.93
C ASN A 60 3.69 -2.32 -7.19
N SER A 61 4.56 -1.78 -6.33
CA SER A 61 4.89 -0.35 -6.28
C SER A 61 6.38 -0.07 -6.17
N LEU A 62 6.82 0.96 -6.90
CA LEU A 62 8.19 1.47 -6.87
C LEU A 62 8.49 2.29 -5.60
N GLY A 63 7.49 2.56 -4.77
CA GLY A 63 7.59 3.40 -3.58
C GLY A 63 6.99 4.79 -3.82
N GLY A 64 7.59 5.83 -3.22
CA GLY A 64 7.03 7.19 -3.24
C GLY A 64 7.33 7.96 -1.97
N SER A 65 6.34 8.70 -1.47
CA SER A 65 6.41 9.53 -0.27
C SER A 65 6.67 8.70 0.98
N VAL A 66 7.81 8.97 1.63
CA VAL A 66 8.16 8.36 2.92
C VAL A 66 7.13 8.70 3.99
N MET A 67 6.63 9.94 4.00
CA MET A 67 5.64 10.38 4.99
C MET A 67 4.32 9.61 4.88
N GLU A 68 3.79 9.48 3.66
CA GLU A 68 2.56 8.74 3.39
C GLU A 68 2.75 7.26 3.74
N GLY A 69 3.84 6.65 3.29
CA GLY A 69 4.06 5.22 3.53
C GLY A 69 4.27 4.88 5.00
N ILE A 70 4.93 5.73 5.80
CA ILE A 70 5.03 5.52 7.25
C ILE A 70 3.66 5.68 7.92
N ALA A 71 2.81 6.59 7.46
CA ALA A 71 1.46 6.72 7.98
C ALA A 71 0.62 5.47 7.67
N ILE A 72 0.67 4.96 6.44
CA ILE A 72 0.00 3.71 6.02
C ILE A 72 0.51 2.53 6.86
N TYR A 73 1.83 2.38 6.99
CA TYR A 73 2.44 1.35 7.83
C TYR A 73 1.87 1.36 9.25
N ASN A 74 1.82 2.53 9.89
CA ASN A 74 1.32 2.66 11.26
C ASN A 74 -0.20 2.47 11.37
N GLN A 75 -0.98 2.80 10.33
CA GLN A 75 -2.41 2.48 10.30
C GLN A 75 -2.64 0.97 10.24
N LEU A 76 -1.93 0.27 9.35
CA LEU A 76 -2.00 -1.19 9.22
C LEU A 76 -1.54 -1.90 10.50
N LYS A 77 -0.45 -1.44 11.14
CA LYS A 77 0.04 -2.01 12.41
C LYS A 77 -0.93 -1.82 13.58
N ARG A 78 -1.75 -0.77 13.57
CA ARG A 78 -2.75 -0.50 14.63
C ARG A 78 -4.03 -1.32 14.45
N HIS A 79 -4.33 -1.77 13.23
CA HIS A 79 -5.53 -2.54 12.98
C HIS A 79 -5.41 -3.95 13.58
N PRO A 80 -6.43 -4.44 14.33
CA PRO A 80 -6.34 -5.73 15.04
C PRO A 80 -6.43 -6.96 14.12
N ALA A 81 -6.85 -6.79 12.88
CA ALA A 81 -6.87 -7.85 11.88
C ALA A 81 -5.51 -8.54 11.73
N HIS A 82 -5.51 -9.77 11.25
CA HIS A 82 -4.32 -10.42 10.69
C HIS A 82 -4.05 -9.84 9.30
N LYS A 83 -2.80 -9.42 9.03
CA LYS A 83 -2.40 -8.78 7.78
C LYS A 83 -1.57 -9.74 6.95
N THR A 84 -2.08 -10.13 5.79
CA THR A 84 -1.31 -10.82 4.76
C THR A 84 -0.87 -9.82 3.70
N VAL A 85 0.43 -9.66 3.51
CA VAL A 85 0.98 -8.85 2.41
C VAL A 85 1.39 -9.76 1.28
N ARG A 86 0.93 -9.46 0.06
CA ARG A 86 1.28 -10.19 -1.16
C ARG A 86 2.04 -9.27 -2.09
N ILE A 87 3.28 -9.65 -2.40
CA ILE A 87 4.06 -8.93 -3.41
C ILE A 87 3.78 -9.59 -4.75
N ASP A 88 3.17 -8.87 -5.67
CA ASP A 88 2.76 -9.41 -6.97
C ASP A 88 3.81 -9.18 -8.07
N GLY A 89 4.62 -8.13 -7.94
CA GLY A 89 5.74 -7.86 -8.84
C GLY A 89 6.93 -7.26 -8.10
N PHE A 90 6.76 -6.06 -7.56
CA PHE A 90 7.83 -5.38 -6.83
C PHE A 90 7.32 -4.58 -5.62
N ALA A 91 8.10 -4.58 -4.55
CA ALA A 91 7.94 -3.70 -3.40
C ALA A 91 9.27 -2.98 -3.16
N CYS A 92 9.37 -1.77 -3.71
CA CYS A 92 10.59 -1.00 -3.72
C CYS A 92 10.48 0.24 -2.80
N SER A 93 11.60 0.68 -2.24
CA SER A 93 11.67 1.90 -1.46
C SER A 93 10.64 1.89 -0.30
N ILE A 94 9.86 2.95 -0.10
CA ILE A 94 8.85 3.00 0.98
C ILE A 94 7.81 1.87 0.89
N ALA A 95 7.50 1.34 -0.29
CA ALA A 95 6.58 0.21 -0.41
C ALA A 95 7.13 -1.06 0.27
N SER A 96 8.45 -1.25 0.28
CA SER A 96 9.10 -2.33 1.05
C SER A 96 8.90 -2.17 2.56
N VAL A 97 8.85 -0.94 3.07
CA VAL A 97 8.58 -0.65 4.48
C VAL A 97 7.11 -0.93 4.80
N ILE A 98 6.18 -0.47 3.95
CA ILE A 98 4.74 -0.76 4.10
C ILE A 98 4.51 -2.28 4.12
N ALA A 99 5.20 -3.04 3.26
CA ALA A 99 5.12 -4.49 3.24
C ALA A 99 5.45 -5.13 4.60
N MET A 100 6.33 -4.53 5.39
CA MET A 100 6.68 -5.01 6.73
C MET A 100 5.59 -4.77 7.78
N ALA A 101 4.46 -4.15 7.42
CA ALA A 101 3.29 -4.07 8.29
C ALA A 101 2.52 -5.40 8.39
N GLY A 102 2.73 -6.30 7.41
CA GLY A 102 2.14 -7.63 7.37
C GLY A 102 2.60 -8.53 8.50
N ASP A 103 1.70 -9.37 9.00
CA ASP A 103 2.04 -10.50 9.89
C ASP A 103 2.57 -11.68 9.06
N THR A 104 2.01 -11.86 7.86
CA THR A 104 2.47 -12.82 6.85
C THR A 104 2.85 -12.07 5.58
N ILE A 105 4.01 -12.36 5.00
CA ILE A 105 4.47 -11.75 3.74
C ILE A 105 4.72 -12.85 2.72
N ILE A 106 4.03 -12.78 1.59
CA ILE A 106 4.10 -13.77 0.52
C ILE A 106 4.78 -13.14 -0.68
N MET A 107 5.92 -13.72 -1.05
CA MET A 107 6.72 -13.31 -2.20
C MET A 107 6.94 -14.49 -3.15
N PRO A 108 6.26 -14.52 -4.31
CA PRO A 108 6.58 -15.44 -5.39
C PRO A 108 8.03 -15.27 -5.88
N LYS A 109 8.64 -16.33 -6.43
CA LYS A 109 10.06 -16.33 -6.84
C LYS A 109 10.43 -15.28 -7.90
N ASN A 110 9.44 -14.77 -8.62
CA ASN A 110 9.57 -13.78 -9.68
C ASN A 110 9.35 -12.34 -9.19
N THR A 111 9.28 -12.10 -7.87
CA THR A 111 9.09 -10.75 -7.33
C THR A 111 10.35 -10.20 -6.69
N VAL A 112 10.37 -8.87 -6.55
CA VAL A 112 11.52 -8.13 -6.05
C VAL A 112 11.12 -7.32 -4.82
N MET A 113 11.94 -7.41 -3.77
CA MET A 113 11.92 -6.41 -2.69
C MET A 113 13.22 -5.61 -2.76
N MET A 114 13.11 -4.29 -2.82
CA MET A 114 14.26 -3.39 -2.96
C MET A 114 14.23 -2.34 -1.85
N ILE A 115 15.29 -2.32 -1.06
CA ILE A 115 15.48 -1.37 0.03
C ILE A 115 16.59 -0.38 -0.34
N HIS A 116 16.40 0.90 -0.02
CA HIS A 116 17.44 1.92 -0.12
C HIS A 116 17.16 3.06 0.87
N ASN A 117 18.17 3.90 1.14
CA ASN A 117 18.01 5.07 2.00
C ASN A 117 17.06 6.09 1.37
N ALA A 118 16.27 6.78 2.22
CA ALA A 118 15.41 7.85 1.77
C ALA A 118 16.20 8.92 1.00
N TRP A 119 15.61 9.39 -0.10
CA TRP A 119 16.18 10.46 -0.91
C TRP A 119 15.39 11.75 -0.66
N THR A 120 16.07 12.89 -0.69
CA THR A 120 15.45 14.20 -0.52
C THR A 120 16.22 15.25 -1.31
N ILE A 121 15.60 16.40 -1.54
CA ILE A 121 16.22 17.59 -2.13
C ILE A 121 15.97 18.74 -1.14
N ALA A 122 17.04 19.44 -0.75
CA ALA A 122 16.95 20.62 0.10
C ALA A 122 17.37 21.86 -0.70
N ILE A 123 16.56 22.90 -0.68
CA ILE A 123 16.83 24.19 -1.35
C ILE A 123 16.51 25.30 -0.35
N GLY A 124 17.45 26.21 -0.17
CA GLY A 124 17.34 27.31 0.79
C GLY A 124 18.60 28.15 0.81
N ASN A 125 18.54 29.28 1.50
CA ASN A 125 19.71 30.11 1.74
C ASN A 125 20.63 29.50 2.83
N SER A 126 21.82 30.06 3.01
CA SER A 126 22.80 29.57 3.99
C SER A 126 22.21 29.39 5.40
N LYS A 127 21.30 30.26 5.89
CA LYS A 127 20.70 30.10 7.22
C LYS A 127 19.64 28.98 7.29
N GLU A 128 19.07 28.58 6.16
CA GLU A 128 18.04 27.54 6.09
C GLU A 128 18.65 26.14 5.87
N LEU A 129 19.88 26.09 5.35
CA LEU A 129 20.62 24.85 5.04
C LEU A 129 21.91 24.66 5.86
N HIS A 130 22.15 25.48 6.87
CA HIS A 130 23.31 25.37 7.77
C HIS A 130 23.06 24.45 8.96
#